data_AF-K7T4J8-F1
#
_entry.id   AF-K7T4J8-F1
#
_cell.length_a   1.000
_cell.length_b   1.000
_cell.length_c   1.000
_cell.angle_alpha   90.00
_cell.angle_beta   90.00
_cell.angle_gamma   90.00
#
_symmetry.space_group_name_H-M   'P 1'
#
loop_
_entity.id
_entity.type
_entity.pdbx_description
1 polymer ?
#
loop_
_entity_poly.entity_id
_entity_poly.type
_entity_poly.pdbx_seq_one_letter_code
_entity_poly.pdbx_strand_id
1 'polypeptide(L)'
;TLRTFHVGGVAGGISEESNILAKFAGRLEIEDLKTVKGEDGEGNLVDIVISRSTEMKLIDQKTGILLATNNIPYGSSIYVNDAQVVEKGDVICKWDPYNGVIVSEFTGKIAYEDLEQGQSFMVEIDEQTGFQEKVISEGRNKKLIPTLLVYGKNDELIRSYNLPVGAHLMVNDGEKIKAGKILVKIPRRSSKTG
;
A
#
# COMPACT_ATOMS: atom_id res chain seq x y z
N THR A 1 -38.98 15.27 32.84
CA THR A 1 -38.18 14.14 33.33
C THR A 1 -37.15 13.79 32.27
N LEU A 2 -35.88 14.11 32.53
CA LEU A 2 -34.77 13.79 31.63
C LEU A 2 -34.50 12.28 31.66
N ARG A 3 -34.52 11.62 30.50
CA ARG A 3 -33.92 10.29 30.31
C ARG A 3 -32.61 10.45 29.58
N THR A 4 -31.52 10.45 30.33
CA THR A 4 -30.19 10.11 29.81
C THR A 4 -30.17 8.63 29.45
N PHE A 5 -29.83 8.33 28.20
CA PHE A 5 -29.41 6.98 27.81
C PHE A 5 -27.89 6.89 27.96
N HIS A 6 -27.48 5.94 28.78
CA HIS A 6 -26.14 5.39 28.77
C HIS A 6 -26.07 4.42 27.60
N VAL A 7 -25.28 4.74 26.57
CA VAL A 7 -24.69 3.74 25.68
C VAL A 7 -23.21 4.08 25.53
N GLY A 8 -22.49 3.92 26.64
CA GLY A 8 -21.06 3.65 26.57
C GLY A 8 -20.91 2.15 26.29
N GLY A 9 -20.20 1.80 25.22
CA GLY A 9 -20.00 0.38 24.90
C GLY A 9 -19.51 0.10 23.50
N VAL A 10 -18.32 0.65 23.20
CA VAL A 10 -17.35 0.15 22.22
C VAL A 10 -17.92 -0.09 20.82
N ALA A 11 -17.79 0.92 19.97
CA ALA A 11 -17.63 0.67 18.53
C ALA A 11 -16.50 -0.37 18.44
N GLY A 12 -16.85 -1.61 18.12
CA GLY A 12 -15.89 -2.67 17.91
C GLY A 12 -14.94 -2.16 16.85
N GLY A 13 -13.76 -1.72 17.30
CA GLY A 13 -12.64 -1.46 16.42
C GLY A 13 -12.52 -2.73 15.63
N ILE A 14 -12.76 -2.62 14.33
CA ILE A 14 -12.23 -3.58 13.39
C ILE A 14 -10.75 -3.58 13.76
N SER A 15 -10.29 -4.60 14.47
CA SER A 15 -8.86 -4.79 14.65
C SER A 15 -8.41 -5.09 13.23
N GLU A 16 -8.04 -4.03 12.52
CA GLU A 16 -7.52 -4.05 11.17
C GLU A 16 -6.20 -4.80 11.26
N GLU A 17 -6.25 -6.13 11.26
CA GLU A 17 -5.07 -6.97 11.18
C GLU A 17 -4.31 -6.50 9.94
N SER A 18 -3.21 -5.78 10.19
CA SER A 18 -2.37 -5.13 9.19
C SER A 18 -1.04 -5.87 9.03
N ASN A 19 -1.02 -7.12 9.48
CA ASN A 19 0.14 -7.97 9.48
C ASN A 19 -0.26 -9.45 9.31
N ILE A 20 0.70 -10.25 8.89
CA ILE A 20 0.62 -11.70 8.97
C ILE A 20 1.65 -12.16 9.99
N LEU A 21 1.19 -12.87 11.02
CA LEU A 21 2.04 -13.52 12.01
C LEU A 21 2.10 -15.03 11.75
N ALA A 22 3.26 -15.63 11.96
CA ALA A 22 3.42 -17.07 11.93
C ALA A 22 2.60 -17.72 13.05
N LYS A 23 1.52 -18.43 12.71
CA LYS A 23 0.63 -19.07 13.70
C LYS A 23 1.29 -20.27 14.39
N PHE A 24 2.30 -20.85 13.75
CA PHE A 24 3.05 -22.02 14.20
C PHE A 24 4.52 -21.84 13.82
N ALA A 25 5.40 -22.62 14.44
CA ALA A 25 6.77 -22.75 13.95
C ALA A 25 6.77 -23.64 12.69
N GLY A 26 7.57 -23.29 11.69
CA GLY A 26 7.62 -24.03 10.44
C GLY A 26 8.50 -23.36 9.39
N ARG A 27 8.58 -23.98 8.21
CA ARG A 27 9.26 -23.43 7.04
C ARG A 27 8.25 -22.75 6.13
N LEU A 28 8.59 -21.57 5.63
CA LEU A 28 7.81 -20.88 4.62
C LEU A 28 8.13 -21.43 3.22
N GLU A 29 7.10 -21.57 2.41
CA GLU A 29 7.20 -21.70 0.95
C GLU A 29 6.41 -20.55 0.35
N ILE A 30 7.10 -19.66 -0.37
CA ILE A 30 6.51 -18.43 -0.93
C ILE A 30 6.64 -18.48 -2.44
N GLU A 31 5.49 -18.48 -3.12
CA GLU A 31 5.38 -18.54 -4.57
C GLU A 31 5.16 -17.14 -5.16
N ASP A 32 5.78 -16.86 -6.32
CA ASP A 32 5.66 -15.60 -7.05
C ASP A 32 6.01 -14.33 -6.22
N LEU A 33 6.94 -14.43 -5.27
CA LEU A 33 7.42 -13.27 -4.52
C LEU A 33 8.35 -12.41 -5.37
N LYS A 34 7.95 -11.15 -5.59
CA LYS A 34 8.82 -10.11 -6.13
C LYS A 34 8.85 -8.94 -5.17
N THR A 35 10.04 -8.49 -4.83
CA THR A 35 10.26 -7.38 -3.91
C THR A 35 11.13 -6.30 -4.51
N VAL A 36 11.04 -5.11 -3.93
CA VAL A 36 11.92 -3.97 -4.21
C VAL A 36 12.31 -3.31 -2.90
N LYS A 37 13.55 -2.85 -2.80
CA LYS A 37 14.00 -2.07 -1.64
C LYS A 37 13.32 -0.71 -1.63
N GLY A 38 12.68 -0.37 -0.52
CA GLY A 38 12.05 0.92 -0.30
C GLY A 38 12.11 1.31 1.17
N GLU A 39 11.25 2.25 1.55
CA GLU A 39 11.11 2.75 2.91
C GLU A 39 9.67 2.50 3.39
N ASP A 40 9.51 2.09 4.64
CA ASP A 40 8.19 1.98 5.27
C ASP A 40 7.68 3.37 5.73
N GLY A 41 6.50 3.40 6.36
CA GLY A 41 5.91 4.64 6.87
C GLY A 41 6.72 5.33 7.98
N GLU A 42 7.70 4.64 8.57
CA GLU A 42 8.59 5.15 9.62
C GLU A 42 9.98 5.53 9.07
N GLY A 43 10.22 5.30 7.77
CA GLY A 43 11.51 5.56 7.12
C GLY A 43 12.53 4.43 7.25
N ASN A 44 12.13 3.25 7.72
CA ASN A 44 13.03 2.10 7.79
C ASN A 44 13.19 1.47 6.40
N LEU A 45 14.40 1.04 6.06
CA LEU A 45 14.65 0.28 4.84
C LEU A 45 13.98 -1.09 4.95
N VAL A 46 13.05 -1.36 4.03
CA VAL A 46 12.28 -2.61 3.96
C VAL A 46 12.24 -3.13 2.54
N ASP A 47 11.97 -4.43 2.40
CA ASP A 47 11.64 -5.01 1.11
C ASP A 47 10.11 -4.93 0.93
N ILE A 48 9.68 -4.17 -0.09
CA ILE A 48 8.27 -3.94 -0.41
C ILE A 48 7.84 -4.94 -1.48
N VAL A 49 6.73 -5.62 -1.25
CA VAL A 49 6.17 -6.62 -2.18
C VAL A 49 5.54 -5.92 -3.37
N ILE A 50 6.00 -6.24 -4.58
CA ILE A 50 5.49 -5.68 -5.86
C ILE A 50 4.74 -6.72 -6.70
N SER A 51 4.74 -7.98 -6.28
CA SER A 51 3.89 -9.03 -6.83
C SER A 51 2.45 -8.90 -6.33
N ARG A 52 1.48 -9.27 -7.18
CA ARG A 52 0.03 -9.20 -6.87
C ARG A 52 -0.62 -10.53 -6.51
N SER A 53 0.07 -11.64 -6.75
CA SER A 53 -0.45 -13.00 -6.58
C SER A 53 0.47 -13.86 -5.71
N THR A 54 1.16 -13.26 -4.74
CA THR A 54 2.09 -13.99 -3.88
C THR A 54 1.33 -14.83 -2.88
N GLU A 55 1.47 -16.15 -3.00
CA GLU A 55 0.95 -17.13 -2.05
C GLU A 55 2.07 -17.55 -1.10
N MET A 56 1.75 -17.62 0.18
CA MET A 56 2.64 -18.10 1.24
C MET A 56 2.02 -19.32 1.89
N LYS A 57 2.81 -20.39 2.02
CA LYS A 57 2.48 -21.61 2.74
C LYS A 57 3.43 -21.76 3.92
N LEU A 58 2.90 -22.15 5.07
CA LEU A 58 3.68 -22.51 6.26
C LEU A 58 3.62 -24.02 6.43
N ILE A 59 4.77 -24.68 6.44
CA ILE A 59 4.88 -26.14 6.46
C ILE A 59 5.62 -26.58 7.72
N ASP A 60 5.08 -27.57 8.41
CA ASP A 60 5.76 -28.19 9.54
C ASP A 60 7.02 -28.94 9.08
N GLN A 61 8.18 -28.62 9.65
CA GLN A 61 9.46 -29.20 9.20
C GLN A 61 9.61 -30.69 9.53
N LYS A 62 8.89 -31.20 10.52
CA LYS A 62 9.03 -32.61 10.96
C LYS A 62 8.13 -33.53 10.18
N THR A 63 6.92 -33.08 9.90
CA THR A 63 5.84 -33.89 9.32
C THR A 63 5.58 -33.57 7.84
N GLY A 64 6.03 -32.40 7.35
CA GLY A 64 5.75 -31.92 6.00
C GLY A 64 4.30 -31.47 5.80
N ILE A 65 3.52 -31.35 6.88
CA ILE A 65 2.10 -30.96 6.81
C ILE A 65 1.99 -29.45 6.57
N LEU A 66 1.09 -29.05 5.66
CA LEU A 66 0.69 -27.66 5.46
C LEU A 66 -0.10 -27.17 6.68
N LEU A 67 0.46 -26.19 7.40
CA LEU A 67 -0.11 -25.61 8.61
C LEU A 67 -0.99 -24.39 8.32
N ALA A 68 -0.63 -23.58 7.33
CA ALA A 68 -1.38 -22.39 6.93
C ALA A 68 -1.05 -21.97 5.51
N THR A 69 -2.02 -21.33 4.85
CA THR A 69 -1.85 -20.64 3.57
C THR A 69 -2.38 -19.23 3.72
N ASN A 70 -1.62 -18.22 3.26
CA ASN A 70 -2.02 -16.82 3.24
C ASN A 70 -1.51 -16.16 1.95
N ASN A 71 -2.19 -15.11 1.50
CA ASN A 71 -1.67 -14.27 0.42
C ASN A 71 -0.90 -13.08 1.02
N ILE A 72 0.29 -12.80 0.48
CA ILE A 72 1.07 -11.63 0.85
C ILE A 72 0.59 -10.44 0.01
N PRO A 73 0.05 -9.36 0.62
CA PRO A 73 -0.51 -8.25 -0.14
C PRO A 73 0.55 -7.44 -0.90
N TYR A 74 0.19 -6.94 -2.09
CA TYR A 74 0.98 -5.92 -2.78
C TYR A 74 1.16 -4.67 -1.91
N GLY A 75 2.35 -4.11 -1.93
CA GLY A 75 2.71 -2.92 -1.14
C GLY A 75 2.94 -3.20 0.34
N SER A 76 2.87 -4.46 0.78
CA SER A 76 3.29 -4.84 2.13
C SER A 76 4.81 -4.84 2.25
N SER A 77 5.30 -4.52 3.43
CA SER A 77 6.69 -4.75 3.85
C SER A 77 6.83 -6.20 4.30
N ILE A 78 7.73 -6.96 3.68
CA ILE A 78 8.02 -8.34 4.07
C ILE A 78 9.30 -8.39 4.92
N TYR A 79 9.30 -9.23 5.96
CA TYR A 79 10.41 -9.35 6.92
C TYR A 79 11.04 -10.74 6.92
N VAL A 80 10.59 -11.61 6.03
CA VAL A 80 11.03 -13.00 5.89
C VAL A 80 11.31 -13.33 4.42
N ASN A 81 12.10 -14.37 4.20
CA ASN A 81 12.46 -14.85 2.87
C ASN A 81 11.75 -16.17 2.56
N ASP A 82 11.69 -16.52 1.26
CA ASP A 82 11.32 -17.87 0.86
C ASP A 82 12.24 -18.91 1.50
N ALA A 83 11.70 -20.09 1.79
CA ALA A 83 12.37 -21.18 2.51
C ALA A 83 12.82 -20.87 3.95
N GLN A 84 12.55 -19.67 4.49
CA GLN A 84 12.94 -19.31 5.86
C GLN A 84 12.15 -20.12 6.89
N VAL A 85 12.82 -20.53 7.97
CA VAL A 85 12.19 -21.12 9.14
C VAL A 85 11.78 -19.99 10.09
N VAL A 86 10.52 -20.03 10.53
CA VAL A 86 9.93 -19.04 11.43
C VAL A 86 9.42 -19.72 12.70
N GLU A 87 9.40 -18.98 13.79
CA GLU A 87 8.78 -19.38 15.04
C GLU A 87 7.35 -18.83 15.15
N LYS A 88 6.57 -19.41 16.07
CA LYS A 88 5.22 -18.90 16.35
C LYS A 88 5.32 -17.47 16.86
N GLY A 89 4.63 -16.55 16.20
CA GLY A 89 4.58 -15.13 16.55
C GLY A 89 5.49 -14.25 15.69
N ASP A 90 6.37 -14.83 14.86
CA ASP A 90 7.20 -14.05 13.95
C ASP A 90 6.36 -13.25 12.96
N VAL A 91 6.79 -12.01 12.72
CA VAL A 91 6.15 -11.12 11.74
C VAL A 91 6.62 -11.52 10.35
N ILE A 92 5.68 -11.95 9.51
CA ILE A 92 5.95 -12.32 8.11
C ILE A 92 5.92 -11.06 7.23
N CYS A 93 4.82 -10.31 7.30
CA CYS A 93 4.70 -9.03 6.60
C CYS A 93 3.79 -8.07 7.37
N LYS A 94 3.90 -6.78 7.04
CA LYS A 94 3.03 -5.70 7.53
C LYS A 94 2.61 -4.81 6.37
N TRP A 95 1.43 -4.22 6.44
CA TRP A 95 0.94 -3.24 5.47
C TRP A 95 0.20 -2.11 6.17
N ASP A 96 -0.06 -1.04 5.42
CA ASP A 96 -0.94 0.03 5.88
C ASP A 96 -2.41 -0.44 5.79
N PRO A 97 -3.14 -0.57 6.92
CA PRO A 97 -4.54 -1.01 6.89
C PRO A 97 -5.47 0.02 6.26
N TYR A 98 -5.08 1.30 6.25
CA TYR A 98 -5.88 2.41 5.76
C TYR A 98 -5.63 2.70 4.30
N ASN A 99 -4.49 2.31 3.74
CA ASN A 99 -4.11 2.68 2.38
C ASN A 99 -3.74 1.48 1.51
N GLY A 100 -4.28 1.43 0.30
CA GLY A 100 -3.59 0.80 -0.82
C GLY A 100 -2.46 1.72 -1.31
N VAL A 101 -1.45 1.17 -1.97
CA VAL A 101 -0.34 1.96 -2.50
C VAL A 101 -0.08 1.63 -3.97
N ILE A 102 0.54 2.57 -4.68
CA ILE A 102 1.23 2.31 -5.94
C ILE A 102 2.70 2.53 -5.70
N VAL A 103 3.52 1.50 -5.87
CA VAL A 103 4.96 1.53 -5.64
C VAL A 103 5.68 1.49 -6.98
N SER A 104 6.70 2.32 -7.14
CA SER A 104 7.51 2.30 -8.35
C SER A 104 8.36 1.05 -8.42
N GLU A 105 8.21 0.26 -9.48
CA GLU A 105 9.11 -0.86 -9.78
C GLU A 105 10.43 -0.39 -10.42
N PHE A 106 10.50 0.87 -10.86
CA PHE A 106 11.58 1.40 -11.69
C PHE A 106 12.17 2.69 -11.14
N THR A 107 13.44 2.93 -11.44
CA THR A 107 14.08 4.24 -11.24
C THR A 107 13.87 5.07 -12.49
N GLY A 108 13.44 6.32 -12.32
CA GLY A 108 12.98 7.11 -13.44
C GLY A 108 12.56 8.52 -13.07
N LYS A 109 11.74 9.11 -13.94
CA LYS A 109 11.16 10.44 -13.78
C LYS A 109 9.65 10.37 -13.92
N ILE A 110 8.95 11.07 -13.03
CA ILE A 110 7.50 11.22 -13.07
C ILE A 110 7.12 12.24 -14.14
N ALA A 111 6.04 11.96 -14.87
CA ALA A 111 5.32 12.98 -15.62
C ALA A 111 3.82 12.89 -15.34
N TYR A 112 3.19 14.05 -15.37
CA TYR A 112 1.75 14.19 -15.20
C TYR A 112 1.04 14.16 -16.56
N GLU A 113 0.00 13.34 -16.67
CA GLU A 113 -0.93 13.35 -17.80
C GLU A 113 -2.34 13.58 -17.24
N ASP A 114 -3.05 14.58 -17.78
CA ASP A 114 -4.38 15.00 -17.31
C ASP A 114 -4.47 15.33 -15.81
N LEU A 115 -3.34 15.75 -15.21
CA LEU A 115 -3.21 16.12 -13.80
C LEU A 115 -3.00 17.63 -13.64
N GLU A 116 -4.09 18.34 -13.37
CA GLU A 116 -4.16 19.79 -13.24
C GLU A 116 -4.87 20.17 -11.93
N GLN A 117 -4.25 21.10 -11.18
CA GLN A 117 -4.81 21.58 -9.91
C GLN A 117 -6.14 22.29 -10.14
N GLY A 118 -7.14 21.94 -9.34
CA GLY A 118 -8.50 22.46 -9.42
C GLY A 118 -9.36 21.85 -10.53
N GLN A 119 -8.78 21.03 -11.41
CA GLN A 119 -9.52 20.30 -12.45
C GLN A 119 -9.58 18.81 -12.15
N SER A 120 -8.43 18.16 -11.93
CA SER A 120 -8.33 16.72 -11.67
C SER A 120 -7.69 16.36 -10.33
N PHE A 121 -7.02 17.29 -9.66
CA PHE A 121 -6.64 17.14 -8.26
C PHE A 121 -6.82 18.44 -7.48
N MET A 122 -6.98 18.33 -6.16
CA MET A 122 -7.01 19.44 -5.21
C MET A 122 -5.79 19.35 -4.30
N VAL A 123 -5.37 20.50 -3.75
CA VAL A 123 -4.39 20.52 -2.66
C VAL A 123 -5.17 20.65 -1.37
N GLU A 124 -5.17 19.61 -0.57
CA GLU A 124 -5.71 19.59 0.78
C GLU A 124 -4.61 19.98 1.76
N ILE A 125 -4.95 20.77 2.76
CA ILE A 125 -4.03 21.21 3.81
C ILE A 125 -4.47 20.50 5.08
N ASP A 126 -3.58 19.71 5.65
CA ASP A 126 -3.76 19.19 6.99
C ASP A 126 -3.67 20.36 7.99
N GLU A 127 -4.80 20.69 8.63
CA GLU A 127 -4.91 21.89 9.50
C GLU A 127 -4.02 21.82 10.75
N GLN A 128 -3.60 20.62 11.17
CA GLN A 128 -2.77 20.44 12.37
C GLN A 128 -1.28 20.62 12.05
N THR A 129 -0.83 20.04 10.94
CA THR A 129 0.59 19.99 10.56
C THR A 129 0.97 21.03 9.51
N GLY A 130 -0.02 21.59 8.81
CA GLY A 130 0.17 22.45 7.65
C GLY A 130 0.67 21.69 6.41
N PHE A 131 0.70 20.35 6.46
CA PHE A 131 1.17 19.53 5.35
C PHE A 131 0.19 19.61 4.19
N GLN A 132 0.73 19.80 2.99
CA GLN A 132 -0.07 19.90 1.76
C GLN A 132 -0.06 18.56 1.04
N GLU A 133 -1.24 18.05 0.75
CA GLU A 133 -1.42 16.79 0.05
C GLU A 133 -2.22 16.98 -1.23
N LYS A 134 -1.81 16.32 -2.31
CA LYS A 134 -2.50 16.38 -3.59
C LYS A 134 -3.47 15.21 -3.67
N VAL A 135 -4.77 15.51 -3.64
CA VAL A 135 -5.83 14.49 -3.68
C VAL A 135 -6.54 14.55 -5.03
N ILE A 136 -6.62 13.42 -5.72
CA ILE A 136 -7.36 13.32 -6.99
C ILE A 136 -8.82 13.64 -6.73
N SER A 137 -9.34 14.63 -7.44
CA SER A 137 -10.72 15.09 -7.31
C SER A 137 -11.57 14.54 -8.44
N GLU A 138 -12.89 14.53 -8.26
CA GLU A 138 -13.80 14.29 -9.38
C GLU A 138 -13.56 15.37 -10.45
N GLY A 139 -13.16 14.92 -11.63
CA GLY A 139 -12.82 15.80 -12.74
C GLY A 139 -13.99 16.70 -13.11
N ARG A 140 -13.80 18.03 -13.09
CA ARG A 140 -14.81 18.96 -13.65
C ARG A 140 -15.03 18.69 -15.14
N ASN A 141 -13.97 18.26 -15.82
CA ASN A 141 -13.97 17.81 -17.19
C ASN A 141 -13.88 16.28 -17.25
N LYS A 142 -14.99 15.62 -17.57
CA LYS A 142 -15.08 14.14 -17.65
C LYS A 142 -14.19 13.49 -18.73
N LYS A 143 -13.54 14.29 -19.58
CA LYS A 143 -12.60 13.79 -20.59
C LYS A 143 -11.19 13.57 -20.06
N LEU A 144 -10.83 14.21 -18.95
CA LEU A 144 -9.51 14.07 -18.33
C LEU A 144 -9.46 12.74 -17.59
N ILE A 145 -8.43 11.93 -17.85
CA ILE A 145 -8.17 10.67 -17.16
C ILE A 145 -6.88 10.86 -16.36
N PRO A 146 -6.96 11.20 -15.06
CA PRO A 146 -5.78 11.52 -14.27
C PRO A 146 -4.79 10.36 -14.28
N THR A 147 -3.61 10.59 -14.84
CA THR A 147 -2.66 9.52 -15.16
C THR A 147 -1.25 9.90 -14.73
N LEU A 148 -0.61 8.99 -13.99
CA LEU A 148 0.79 9.13 -13.58
C LEU A 148 1.68 8.32 -14.52
N LEU A 149 2.60 8.99 -15.20
CA LEU A 149 3.55 8.37 -16.11
C LEU A 149 4.92 8.21 -15.43
N VAL A 150 5.58 7.09 -15.69
CA VAL A 150 6.95 6.81 -15.24
C VAL A 150 7.85 6.62 -16.45
N TYR A 151 8.76 7.56 -16.62
CA TYR A 151 9.77 7.56 -17.69
C TYR A 151 11.10 7.01 -17.20
N GLY A 152 11.72 6.19 -18.04
CA GLY A 152 13.01 5.56 -17.83
C GLY A 152 14.19 6.37 -18.29
N LYS A 153 15.24 5.65 -18.71
CA LYS A 153 16.36 6.26 -19.46
C LYS A 153 15.87 6.68 -20.85
N ASN A 154 16.49 7.71 -21.41
CA ASN A 154 16.21 8.20 -22.77
C ASN A 154 14.73 8.59 -23.01
N ASP A 155 14.03 9.05 -21.97
CA ASP A 155 12.60 9.44 -22.03
C ASP A 155 11.68 8.33 -22.59
N GLU A 156 12.04 7.06 -22.37
CA GLU A 156 11.17 5.92 -22.66
C GLU A 156 10.06 5.81 -21.61
N LEU A 157 8.81 5.76 -22.03
CA LEU A 157 7.68 5.52 -21.12
C LEU A 157 7.69 4.05 -20.67
N ILE A 158 7.95 3.79 -19.39
CA ILE A 158 8.00 2.42 -18.83
C ILE A 158 6.62 2.00 -18.33
N ARG A 159 5.93 2.89 -17.61
CA ARG A 159 4.64 2.61 -16.98
C ARG A 159 3.72 3.82 -17.00
N SER A 160 2.43 3.53 -17.01
CA SER A 160 1.34 4.49 -16.86
C SER A 160 0.34 3.94 -15.84
N TYR A 161 -0.10 4.79 -14.90
CA TYR A 161 -1.04 4.45 -13.84
C TYR A 161 -2.21 5.42 -13.84
N ASN A 162 -3.41 4.92 -14.14
CA ASN A 162 -4.64 5.69 -13.97
C ASN A 162 -4.93 5.85 -12.48
N LEU A 163 -5.20 7.08 -12.05
CA LEU A 163 -5.39 7.42 -10.66
C LEU A 163 -6.89 7.53 -10.32
N PRO A 164 -7.40 6.76 -9.35
CA PRO A 164 -8.79 6.88 -8.94
C PRO A 164 -9.03 8.16 -8.14
N VAL A 165 -10.27 8.62 -8.16
CA VAL A 165 -10.73 9.73 -7.30
C VAL A 165 -10.51 9.38 -5.84
N GLY A 166 -9.99 10.36 -5.08
CA GLY A 166 -9.61 10.21 -3.70
C GLY A 166 -8.24 9.57 -3.50
N ALA A 167 -7.46 9.33 -4.57
CA ALA A 167 -6.06 8.91 -4.43
C ALA A 167 -5.17 10.11 -4.04
N HIS A 168 -4.17 9.85 -3.22
CA HIS A 168 -3.23 10.83 -2.68
C HIS A 168 -1.90 10.70 -3.43
N LEU A 169 -1.48 11.75 -4.11
CA LEU A 169 -0.24 11.81 -4.89
C LEU A 169 0.95 12.13 -3.97
N MET A 170 1.93 11.24 -3.92
CA MET A 170 3.13 11.35 -3.08
C MET A 170 4.34 11.92 -3.82
N VAL A 171 4.19 12.22 -5.12
CA VAL A 171 5.24 12.69 -6.02
C VAL A 171 4.81 13.94 -6.76
N ASN A 172 5.77 14.66 -7.34
CA ASN A 172 5.55 15.84 -8.15
C ASN A 172 5.84 15.57 -9.63
N ASP A 173 5.27 16.41 -10.49
CA ASP A 173 5.62 16.40 -11.91
C ASP A 173 7.12 16.68 -12.09
N GLY A 174 7.75 15.90 -12.96
CA GLY A 174 9.18 15.95 -13.22
C GLY A 174 10.09 15.38 -12.13
N GLU A 175 9.53 14.86 -11.03
CA GLU A 175 10.30 14.33 -9.92
C GLU A 175 11.11 13.08 -10.31
N LYS A 176 12.38 13.03 -9.90
CA LYS A 176 13.21 11.82 -10.04
C LYS A 176 12.90 10.85 -8.91
N ILE A 177 12.59 9.62 -9.26
CA ILE A 177 12.21 8.57 -8.33
C ILE A 177 13.17 7.39 -8.43
N LYS A 178 13.30 6.66 -7.32
CA LYS A 178 13.96 5.35 -7.30
C LYS A 178 12.91 4.25 -7.26
N ALA A 179 13.31 3.05 -7.67
CA ALA A 179 12.52 1.85 -7.42
C ALA A 179 12.26 1.71 -5.91
N GLY A 180 11.05 1.27 -5.54
CA GLY A 180 10.57 1.17 -4.17
C GLY A 180 9.93 2.44 -3.60
N LYS A 181 9.98 3.58 -4.31
CA LYS A 181 9.27 4.78 -3.86
C LYS A 181 7.75 4.59 -4.00
N ILE A 182 7.01 4.91 -2.94
CA ILE A 182 5.55 5.01 -2.98
C ILE A 182 5.17 6.26 -3.78
N LEU A 183 4.41 6.05 -4.85
CA LEU A 183 3.97 7.09 -5.78
C LEU A 183 2.60 7.66 -5.38
N VAL A 184 1.72 6.77 -4.93
CA VAL A 184 0.32 7.09 -4.66
C VAL A 184 -0.15 6.28 -3.46
N LYS A 185 -0.92 6.91 -2.57
CA LYS A 185 -1.69 6.24 -1.52
C LYS A 185 -3.17 6.29 -1.89
N ILE A 186 -3.88 5.19 -1.74
CA ILE A 186 -5.30 5.07 -2.07
C ILE A 186 -6.02 4.71 -0.78
N PRO A 187 -6.71 5.67 -0.12
CA PRO A 187 -7.47 5.39 1.08
C PRO A 187 -8.47 4.26 0.84
N ARG A 188 -8.36 3.21 1.65
CA ARG A 188 -9.36 2.15 1.72
C ARG A 188 -10.57 2.76 2.40
N ARG A 189 -11.70 2.85 1.69
CA ARG A 189 -12.93 3.31 2.34
C ARG A 189 -13.24 2.38 3.50
N SER A 190 -13.23 2.89 4.73
CA SER A 190 -13.96 2.24 5.82
C SER A 190 -15.41 2.19 5.38
N SER A 191 -16.01 1.01 5.23
CA SER A 191 -17.46 0.87 5.08
C SER A 191 -18.14 1.45 6.32
N LYS A 192 -18.34 2.77 6.36
CA LYS A 192 -19.48 3.36 7.06
C LYS A 192 -20.66 3.18 6.12
N THR A 193 -21.24 1.99 6.16
CA THR A 193 -22.65 1.80 5.83
C THR A 193 -23.41 2.66 6.84
N GLY A 194 -23.94 3.79 6.38
CA GLY A 194 -24.98 4.53 7.08
C GLY A 194 -26.31 3.81 6.98
#